data_AF-A0A101VDZ2-F1
#
_entry.id   AF-A0A101VDZ2-F1
#
_cell.length_a   1.000
_cell.length_b   1.000
_cell.length_c   1.000
_cell.angle_alpha   90.00
_cell.angle_beta   90.00
_cell.angle_gamma   90.00
#
_symmetry.space_group_name_H-M   'P 1'
#
loop_
_entity.id
_entity.type
_entity.pdbx_description
1 polymer ?
#
loop_
_entity_poly.entity_id
_entity_poly.type
_entity_poly.pdbx_seq_one_letter_code
_entity_poly.pdbx_strand_id
1 'polypeptide(L)'
;MKISLLPKSRFGTWSVGLSIFFLAISGFFYIFAELLKVISSDILIKIGGFTSVIAQIIAFFLGVTAVIKNNERSYLVFFAIVLGLVVLGFIFGDIFIWSS
;
A
#
# COMPACT_ATOMS: atom_id res chain seq x y z
N MET A 1 3.52 -25.26 13.26
CA MET A 1 3.50 -24.69 11.89
C MET A 1 4.50 -23.53 11.84
N LYS A 2 5.37 -23.44 10.81
CA LYS A 2 6.49 -22.48 10.77
C LYS A 2 6.12 -21.27 9.92
N ILE A 3 5.97 -20.10 10.55
CA ILE A 3 5.68 -18.82 9.89
C ILE A 3 7.01 -18.27 9.35
N SER A 4 7.09 -17.92 8.08
CA SER A 4 8.32 -17.34 7.49
C SER A 4 8.27 -15.81 7.52
N LEU A 5 9.42 -15.17 7.75
CA LEU A 5 9.51 -13.70 7.70
C LEU A 5 9.45 -13.18 6.27
N LEU A 6 10.11 -13.87 5.34
CA LEU A 6 10.12 -13.49 3.92
C LEU A 6 9.04 -14.23 3.12
N PRO A 7 8.45 -13.57 2.10
CA PRO A 7 7.63 -14.25 1.11
C PRO A 7 8.46 -15.28 0.36
N LYS A 8 7.85 -16.42 0.07
CA LYS A 8 8.44 -17.52 -0.72
C LYS A 8 7.85 -17.60 -2.12
N SER A 9 6.68 -17.02 -2.34
CA SER A 9 5.99 -17.05 -3.62
C SER A 9 6.17 -15.74 -4.37
N ARG A 10 6.14 -15.83 -5.71
CA ARG A 10 6.23 -14.66 -6.58
C ARG A 10 5.15 -13.62 -6.24
N PHE A 11 3.90 -14.04 -5.99
CA PHE A 11 2.82 -13.12 -5.64
C PHE A 11 3.04 -12.42 -4.28
N GLY A 12 3.56 -13.14 -3.28
CA GLY A 12 3.92 -12.56 -1.99
C GLY A 12 5.06 -11.54 -2.11
N THR A 13 6.08 -11.84 -2.90
CA THR A 13 7.19 -10.90 -3.14
C THR A 13 6.75 -9.65 -3.87
N TRP A 14 5.87 -9.77 -4.88
CA TRP A 14 5.29 -8.62 -5.58
C TRP A 14 4.38 -7.79 -4.65
N SER A 15 3.58 -8.42 -3.79
CA SER A 15 2.75 -7.71 -2.80
C SER A 15 3.61 -6.87 -1.86
N VAL A 16 4.63 -7.48 -1.26
CA VAL A 16 5.57 -6.80 -0.33
C VAL A 16 6.36 -5.71 -1.05
N GLY A 17 6.84 -6.00 -2.27
CA GLY A 17 7.55 -5.04 -3.11
C GLY A 17 6.68 -3.81 -3.44
N LEU A 18 5.42 -4.01 -3.84
CA LEU A 18 4.49 -2.90 -4.09
C LEU A 18 4.20 -2.10 -2.84
N SER A 19 4.00 -2.74 -1.68
CA SER A 19 3.76 -2.01 -0.42
C SER A 19 4.97 -1.19 0.02
N ILE A 20 6.19 -1.72 -0.13
CA ILE A 20 7.42 -0.96 0.18
C ILE A 20 7.59 0.20 -0.80
N PHE A 21 7.35 -0.05 -2.09
CA PHE A 21 7.42 0.98 -3.12
C PHE A 21 6.41 2.11 -2.87
N PHE A 22 5.17 1.76 -2.48
CA PHE A 22 4.17 2.73 -2.06
C PHE A 22 4.66 3.59 -0.90
N LEU A 23 5.14 2.96 0.17
CA LEU A 23 5.59 3.68 1.37
C LEU A 23 6.76 4.61 1.05
N ALA A 24 7.68 4.16 0.19
CA ALA A 24 8.80 4.96 -0.26
C ALA A 24 8.34 6.17 -1.10
N ILE A 25 7.41 5.98 -2.05
CA ILE A 25 6.93 7.06 -2.91
C ILE A 25 6.07 8.06 -2.15
N SER A 26 5.19 7.56 -1.27
CA SER A 26 4.34 8.39 -0.43
C SER A 26 5.19 9.19 0.57
N GLY A 27 6.17 8.55 1.20
CA GLY A 27 7.13 9.22 2.08
C GLY A 27 7.99 10.25 1.34
N PHE A 28 8.47 9.93 0.13
CA PHE A 28 9.23 10.86 -0.70
C PHE A 28 8.41 12.10 -1.05
N PHE A 29 7.16 11.90 -1.50
CA PHE A 29 6.26 13.01 -1.79
C PHE A 29 5.95 13.85 -0.55
N TYR A 30 5.66 13.22 0.58
CA TYR A 30 5.40 13.92 1.83
C TYR A 30 6.60 14.75 2.29
N ILE A 31 7.81 14.18 2.26
CA ILE A 31 9.04 14.91 2.65
C ILE A 31 9.33 16.07 1.69
N PHE A 32 9.23 15.86 0.38
CA PHE A 32 9.56 16.90 -0.59
C PHE A 32 8.49 18.00 -0.74
N ALA A 33 7.22 17.65 -0.56
CA ALA A 33 6.11 18.57 -0.63
C ALA A 33 5.90 19.33 0.69
N GLU A 34 5.78 18.60 1.81
CA GLU A 34 5.42 19.16 3.11
C GLU A 34 6.66 19.72 3.84
N LEU A 35 7.73 18.92 3.90
CA LEU A 35 8.90 19.21 4.74
C LEU A 35 9.89 20.17 4.06
N LEU A 36 10.18 19.95 2.78
CA LEU A 36 11.13 20.78 2.02
C LEU A 36 10.44 21.92 1.25
N LYS A 37 9.12 21.90 1.07
CA LYS A 37 8.36 22.86 0.22
C LYS A 37 8.94 23.04 -1.19
N VAL A 38 9.67 22.05 -1.69
CA VAL A 38 10.33 22.10 -3.01
C VAL A 38 9.33 21.76 -4.11
N ILE A 39 8.37 20.88 -3.83
CA ILE A 39 7.30 20.53 -4.77
C ILE A 39 6.13 21.46 -4.51
N SER A 40 6.07 22.57 -5.26
CA SER A 40 4.97 23.54 -5.18
C SER A 40 3.76 23.17 -6.06
N SER A 41 3.82 22.03 -6.76
CA SER A 41 2.77 21.62 -7.70
C SER A 41 1.80 20.66 -7.02
N ASP A 42 0.66 21.18 -6.57
CA ASP A 42 -0.48 20.42 -6.03
C ASP A 42 -0.88 19.23 -6.91
N ILE A 43 -0.73 19.37 -8.22
CA ILE A 43 -1.07 18.34 -9.21
C ILE A 43 -0.17 17.12 -9.07
N LEU A 44 1.15 17.32 -8.89
CA LEU A 44 2.08 16.21 -8.71
C LEU A 44 1.80 15.45 -7.41
N ILE A 45 1.49 16.18 -6.34
CA ILE A 45 1.18 15.59 -5.02
C ILE A 45 -0.12 14.78 -5.11
N LYS A 46 -1.15 15.32 -5.76
CA LYS A 46 -2.42 14.61 -6.00
C LYS A 46 -2.23 13.36 -6.85
N ILE A 47 -1.48 13.45 -7.96
CA ILE A 47 -1.21 12.29 -8.84
C ILE A 47 -0.38 11.24 -8.09
N GLY A 48 0.65 11.67 -7.36
CA GLY A 48 1.47 10.81 -6.50
C GLY A 48 0.62 10.08 -5.46
N GLY A 49 -0.23 10.80 -4.73
CA GLY A 49 -1.18 10.22 -3.78
C GLY A 49 -2.14 9.22 -4.42
N PHE A 50 -2.73 9.55 -5.58
CA PHE A 50 -3.69 8.69 -6.27
C PHE A 50 -3.04 7.40 -6.79
N THR A 51 -1.87 7.53 -7.42
CA THR A 51 -1.09 6.37 -7.90
C THR A 51 -0.64 5.48 -6.77
N SER A 52 -0.24 6.08 -5.63
CA SER A 52 0.00 5.37 -4.39
C SER A 52 -1.25 4.55 -4.04
N VAL A 53 -2.40 5.19 -3.83
CA VAL A 53 -3.63 4.50 -3.41
C VAL A 53 -3.95 3.28 -4.29
N ILE A 54 -3.87 3.44 -5.61
CA ILE A 54 -4.07 2.34 -6.56
C ILE A 54 -3.05 1.21 -6.34
N ALA A 55 -1.77 1.54 -6.17
CA ALA A 55 -0.73 0.55 -5.90
C ALA A 55 -0.99 -0.22 -4.60
N GLN A 56 -1.51 0.43 -3.54
CA GLN A 56 -1.83 -0.26 -2.29
C GLN A 56 -3.01 -1.21 -2.43
N ILE A 57 -4.03 -0.83 -3.21
CA ILE A 57 -5.18 -1.70 -3.52
C ILE A 57 -4.68 -2.95 -4.28
N ILE A 58 -3.82 -2.77 -5.28
CA ILE A 58 -3.22 -3.89 -6.02
C ILE A 58 -2.39 -4.78 -5.07
N ALA A 59 -1.59 -4.18 -4.19
CA ALA A 59 -0.79 -4.90 -3.20
C ALA A 59 -1.66 -5.73 -2.25
N PHE A 60 -2.81 -5.20 -1.85
CA PHE A 60 -3.81 -5.90 -1.04
C PHE A 60 -4.32 -7.16 -1.74
N PHE A 61 -4.83 -7.02 -2.98
CA PHE A 61 -5.33 -8.18 -3.73
C PHE A 61 -4.25 -9.21 -4.02
N LEU A 62 -3.03 -8.78 -4.35
CA LEU A 62 -1.90 -9.68 -4.52
C LEU A 62 -1.54 -10.41 -3.22
N GLY A 63 -1.58 -9.71 -2.09
CA GLY A 63 -1.31 -10.28 -0.77
C GLY A 63 -2.36 -11.32 -0.37
N VAL A 64 -3.65 -10.99 -0.53
CA VAL A 64 -4.75 -11.92 -0.28
C VAL A 64 -4.66 -13.15 -1.19
N THR A 65 -4.37 -12.95 -2.47
CA THR A 65 -4.18 -14.05 -3.43
C THR A 65 -2.99 -14.94 -3.04
N ALA A 66 -1.89 -14.35 -2.58
CA ALA A 66 -0.72 -15.08 -2.10
C ALA A 66 -1.06 -15.96 -0.87
N VAL A 67 -1.79 -15.41 0.10
CA VAL A 67 -2.22 -16.15 1.30
C VAL A 67 -3.15 -17.30 0.93
N ILE A 68 -4.18 -17.06 0.10
CA ILE A 68 -5.21 -18.05 -0.22
C ILE A 68 -4.69 -19.11 -1.19
N LYS A 69 -4.09 -18.68 -2.31
CA LYS A 69 -3.73 -19.58 -3.43
C LYS A 69 -2.40 -20.28 -3.23
N ASN A 70 -1.43 -19.59 -2.63
CA ASN A 70 -0.08 -20.13 -2.42
C ASN A 70 0.14 -20.63 -0.98
N ASN A 71 -0.92 -20.64 -0.15
CA ASN A 71 -0.85 -20.96 1.28
C ASN A 71 0.26 -20.18 1.99
N GLU A 72 0.50 -18.94 1.55
CA GLU A 72 1.65 -18.17 1.97
C GLU A 72 1.39 -17.55 3.34
N ARG A 73 2.08 -18.06 4.36
CA ARG A 73 1.99 -17.56 5.75
C ARG A 73 3.23 -16.73 6.09
N SER A 74 3.39 -15.61 5.40
CA SER A 74 4.49 -14.67 5.62
C SER A 74 4.00 -13.44 6.37
N TYR A 75 4.75 -13.03 7.42
CA TYR A 75 4.40 -11.84 8.20
C TYR A 75 4.36 -10.57 7.34
N LEU A 76 5.30 -10.40 6.40
CA LEU A 76 5.35 -9.25 5.51
C LEU A 76 4.12 -9.14 4.60
N VAL A 77 3.62 -10.27 4.10
CA VAL A 77 2.41 -10.31 3.27
C VAL A 77 1.19 -9.95 4.10
N PHE A 78 1.12 -10.45 5.34
CA PHE A 78 0.05 -10.08 6.27
C PHE A 78 0.06 -8.58 6.60
N PHE A 79 1.24 -8.00 6.85
CA PHE A 79 1.40 -6.56 7.05
C PHE A 79 0.96 -5.74 5.83
N ALA A 80 1.33 -6.17 4.62
CA ALA A 80 0.90 -5.54 3.37
C ALA A 80 -0.63 -5.54 3.21
N ILE A 81 -1.28 -6.66 3.54
CA ILE A 81 -2.75 -6.79 3.53
C ILE A 81 -3.37 -5.85 4.56
N VAL A 82 -2.87 -5.82 5.80
CA VAL A 82 -3.42 -4.94 6.84
C VAL A 82 -3.27 -3.47 6.44
N LEU A 83 -2.12 -3.07 5.89
CA LEU A 83 -1.92 -1.71 5.38
C LEU A 83 -2.88 -1.37 4.25
N GLY A 84 -3.09 -2.28 3.29
CA GLY A 84 -4.06 -2.08 2.22
C GLY A 84 -5.50 -1.98 2.73
N LEU A 85 -5.85 -2.75 3.75
CA LEU A 85 -7.16 -2.69 4.40
C LEU A 85 -7.39 -1.35 5.10
N VAL A 86 -6.38 -0.81 5.78
CA VAL A 86 -6.43 0.51 6.43
C VAL A 86 -6.66 1.61 5.38
N VAL A 87 -5.93 1.56 4.26
CA VAL A 87 -6.11 2.53 3.16
C VAL A 87 -7.51 2.44 2.56
N LEU A 88 -8.03 1.23 2.34
CA LEU A 88 -9.41 1.02 1.88
C LEU A 88 -10.42 1.58 2.89
N GLY A 89 -10.25 1.32 4.18
CA GLY A 89 -11.10 1.85 5.24
C GLY A 89 -11.10 3.39 5.27
N PHE A 90 -9.94 4.00 5.05
CA PHE A 90 -9.81 5.46 4.97
C PHE A 90 -10.59 6.04 3.79
N ILE A 91 -10.48 5.42 2.60
CA ILE A 91 -11.22 5.84 1.40
C ILE A 91 -12.72 5.72 1.62
N PHE A 92 -13.19 4.60 2.15
CA PHE A 92 -14.62 4.40 2.44
C PHE A 92 -15.13 5.39 3.50
N GLY A 93 -14.34 5.68 4.53
CA GLY A 93 -14.67 6.66 5.55
C GLY A 93 -14.78 8.08 4.98
N ASP A 94 -13.83 8.49 4.14
CA ASP A 94 -13.82 9.81 3.51
C ASP A 94 -15.03 10.01 2.59
N ILE A 95 -15.37 9.00 1.77
CA ILE A 95 -16.57 9.00 0.92
C ILE A 95 -17.85 9.10 1.75
N PHE A 96 -17.92 8.38 2.88
CA PHE A 96 -19.13 8.35 3.71
C PHE A 96 -19.33 9.66 4.47
N ILE A 97 -18.24 10.29 4.94
CA ILE A 97 -18.28 11.58 5.65
C ILE A 97 -18.60 12.75 4.72
N TRP A 98 -18.13 12.74 3.48
CA TRP A 98 -18.46 13.78 2.49
C TRP A 98 -19.86 13.63 1.87
N SER A 99 -20.54 12.50 2.11
CA SER A 99 -21.88 12.20 1.57
C SER A 99 -23.02 12.46 2.56
N SER A 100 -22.74 12.97 3.78
CA SER A 100 -23.74 13.23 4.83
C SER A 100 -23.84 14.70 5.19
#